data_AF-A0A6G3LCE2-F1
#
_entry.id   AF-A0A6G3LCE2-F1
#
_cell.length_a   1.000
_cell.length_b   1.000
_cell.length_c   1.000
_cell.angle_alpha   90.00
_cell.angle_beta   90.00
_cell.angle_gamma   90.00
#
_symmetry.space_group_name_H-M   'P 1'
#
loop_
_entity.id
_entity.type
_entity.pdbx_description
1 polymer ?
#
loop_
_entity_poly.entity_id
_entity_poly.type
_entity_poly.pdbx_seq_one_letter_code
_entity_poly.pdbx_strand_id
1 'polypeptide(L)' 'MLSRRSIRSYKRKKIPENDLRKIMEAALMAPTDGSLLLWSAIRIKNEELRRNIAEVVGQRSIRFLHISG' A
#
# COMPACT_ATOMS: atom_id res chain seq x y z
N MET A 1 14.52 -13.48 5.26
CA MET A 1 14.76 -12.43 4.24
C MET A 1 15.02 -12.99 2.83
N LEU A 2 15.42 -14.26 2.68
CA LEU A 2 15.85 -14.85 1.40
C LEU A 2 14.75 -15.05 0.33
N SER A 3 13.47 -14.94 0.68
CA SER A 3 12.35 -15.19 -0.24
C SER A 3 11.68 -13.93 -0.79
N ARG A 4 12.17 -12.73 -0.46
CA ARG A 4 11.54 -11.47 -0.87
C ARG A 4 11.71 -11.24 -2.38
N ARG A 5 10.60 -11.03 -3.08
CA ARG A 5 10.55 -10.58 -4.48
C ARG A 5 9.46 -9.54 -4.70
N SER A 6 9.61 -8.70 -5.72
CA SER A 6 8.55 -7.77 -6.11
C SER A 6 7.41 -8.52 -6.81
N ILE A 7 6.19 -8.37 -6.30
CA ILE A 7 4.98 -8.93 -6.89
C ILE A 7 4.30 -7.84 -7.74
N ARG A 8 3.87 -8.21 -8.96
CA ARG A 8 3.24 -7.28 -9.93
C ARG A 8 1.90 -7.78 -10.48
N SER A 9 1.39 -8.88 -9.92
CA SER A 9 0.07 -9.42 -10.21
C SER A 9 -0.59 -9.82 -8.89
N TYR A 10 -1.78 -9.29 -8.64
CA TYR A 10 -2.48 -9.42 -7.36
C TYR A 10 -3.89 -9.98 -7.59
N LYS A 11 -4.38 -10.76 -6.62
CA LYS A 11 -5.78 -11.18 -6.59
C LYS A 11 -6.66 -9.95 -6.32
N ARG A 12 -7.89 -9.93 -6.86
CA ARG A 12 -8.91 -8.92 -6.54
C ARG A 12 -9.55 -9.20 -5.18
N LYS A 13 -8.73 -9.19 -4.13
CA LYS A 13 -9.14 -9.46 -2.75
C LYS A 13 -8.70 -8.30 -1.86
N LYS A 14 -9.60 -7.84 -0.98
CA LYS A 14 -9.26 -6.82 0.02
C LYS A 14 -8.17 -7.36 0.96
N ILE A 15 -7.27 -6.47 1.39
CA ILE A 15 -6.38 -6.76 2.51
C ILE A 15 -7.23 -6.69 3.80
N PRO A 16 -7.17 -7.68 4.70
CA PRO A 16 -7.85 -7.61 5.99
C PRO A 16 -7.42 -6.37 6.79
N GLU A 17 -8.34 -5.73 7.50
CA GLU A 17 -8.04 -4.48 8.22
C GLU A 17 -6.99 -4.67 9.32
N ASN A 18 -6.99 -5.84 9.98
CA ASN A 18 -5.97 -6.18 10.97
C ASN A 18 -4.56 -6.27 10.37
N ASP A 19 -4.44 -6.78 9.14
CA ASP A 19 -3.15 -6.86 8.45
C ASP A 19 -2.69 -5.45 8.05
N LEU A 20 -3.61 -4.59 7.59
CA LEU A 20 -3.29 -3.18 7.33
C LEU A 20 -2.81 -2.46 8.58
N ARG A 21 -3.47 -2.65 9.72
CA ARG A 21 -3.05 -2.07 11.01
C ARG A 21 -1.62 -2.49 11.36
N LYS A 22 -1.30 -3.79 11.27
CA LYS A 22 0.04 -4.30 11.55
C LYS A 22 1.10 -3.73 10.61
N ILE A 23 0.79 -3.54 9.33
CA ILE A 23 1.71 -2.91 8.37
C ILE A 23 2.01 -1.46 8.78
N MET A 24 0.99 -0.70 9.17
CA MET A 24 1.16 0.69 9.61
C MET A 24 1.92 0.78 10.93
N GLU A 25 1.65 -0.10 11.90
CA GLU A 25 2.40 -0.17 13.16
C GLU A 25 3.88 -0.48 12.93
N ALA A 26 4.19 -1.43 12.04
CA ALA A 26 5.57 -1.72 11.68
C ALA A 26 6.27 -0.50 11.04
N ALA A 27 5.56 0.30 10.25
CA ALA A 27 6.11 1.54 9.68
C ALA A 27 6.38 2.60 10.77
N LEU A 28 5.50 2.72 11.77
CA LEU A 28 5.68 3.64 12.91
C LEU A 28 6.82 3.23 13.85
N MET A 29 7.06 1.93 14.01
CA MET A 29 8.16 1.41 14.82
C MET A 29 9.53 1.53 14.13
N ALA A 30 9.57 1.89 12.85
CA ALA A 30 10.82 2.07 12.14
C ALA A 30 11.57 3.29 12.73
N PRO A 31 12.90 3.19 12.94
CA PRO A 31 13.67 4.33 13.42
C PRO A 31 13.63 5.47 12.41
N THR A 32 13.40 6.69 12.90
CA THR A 32 13.47 7.91 12.09
C THR A 32 14.37 8.92 12.78
N ASP A 33 14.99 9.80 12.00
CA ASP A 33 15.80 10.88 12.56
C ASP A 33 14.99 11.73 13.54
N GLY A 34 15.55 11.95 14.73
CA GLY A 34 14.90 12.66 15.84
C GLY A 34 13.52 12.13 16.27
N SER A 35 13.13 10.90 15.89
CA SER A 35 11.74 10.40 16.05
C SER A 35 10.67 11.29 15.43
N LEU A 36 11.03 12.07 14.40
CA LEU A 36 10.16 13.11 13.86
C LEU A 36 9.09 12.61 12.88
N LEU A 37 9.16 11.33 12.45
CA LEU A 37 8.18 10.73 11.54
C LEU A 37 7.86 11.63 10.32
N LEU A 38 8.90 12.16 9.64
CA LEU A 38 8.78 13.14 8.54
C LEU A 38 8.28 12.53 7.22
N TRP A 39 7.25 11.69 7.29
CA TRP A 39 6.63 11.02 6.15
C TRP A 39 5.14 10.82 6.41
N SER A 40 4.39 10.70 5.31
CA SER A 40 2.95 10.37 5.34
C SER A 40 2.71 9.13 4.50
N ALA A 41 1.86 8.23 4.98
CA ALA A 41 1.33 7.13 4.19
C ALA A 41 -0.17 7.34 3.96
N ILE A 42 -0.56 7.36 2.69
CA ILE A 42 -1.94 7.66 2.27
C ILE A 42 -2.59 6.38 1.74
N ARG A 43 -3.66 5.92 2.39
CA ARG A 43 -4.46 4.78 1.91
C ARG A 43 -5.47 5.25 0.88
N ILE A 44 -5.32 4.79 -0.37
CA ILE A 44 -6.21 5.13 -1.47
C ILE A 44 -7.34 4.10 -1.60
N LYS A 45 -8.54 4.44 -1.10
CA LYS A 45 -9.75 3.61 -1.24
C LYS A 45 -10.53 3.90 -2.53
N ASN A 46 -10.50 5.13 -3.04
CA ASN A 46 -11.21 5.52 -4.26
C ASN A 46 -10.66 4.79 -5.50
N GLU A 47 -11.54 4.16 -6.26
CA GLU A 47 -11.17 3.31 -7.40
C GLU A 47 -10.68 4.09 -8.61
N GLU A 48 -11.34 5.22 -8.88
CA GLU A 48 -11.01 6.09 -10.00
C GLU A 48 -9.63 6.71 -9.82
N LEU A 49 -9.33 7.21 -8.62
CA LEU A 49 -8.02 7.72 -8.28
C LEU A 49 -6.93 6.66 -8.45
N ARG A 50 -7.19 5.40 -8.06
CA ARG A 50 -6.24 4.29 -8.32
C ARG A 50 -6.03 4.02 -9.80
N ARG A 51 -7.09 4.11 -10.62
CA ARG A 51 -6.97 3.94 -12.09
C ARG A 51 -6.11 5.04 -12.69
N ASN A 52 -6.36 6.29 -12.32
CA ASN A 52 -5.59 7.44 -12.81
C ASN A 52 -4.10 7.33 -12.41
N ILE A 53 -3.80 6.95 -11.17
CA ILE A 53 -2.41 6.73 -10.72
C ILE A 53 -1.75 5.59 -11.51
N ALA A 54 -2.47 4.48 -11.75
CA ALA A 54 -1.93 3.36 -12.51
C ALA A 54 -1.58 3.74 -13.96
N GLU A 55 -2.32 4.67 -14.55
CA GLU A 55 -2.07 5.20 -15.89
C GLU A 55 -0.87 6.13 -15.89
N VAL A 56 -0.83 7.12 -14.99
CA VAL A 56 0.29 8.07 -14.87
C VAL A 56 1.61 7.37 -14.59
N VAL A 57 1.61 6.35 -13.72
CA VAL A 57 2.83 5.59 -13.35
C VAL A 57 3.13 4.47 -14.36
N GLY A 58 2.23 4.18 -15.30
CA GLY A 58 2.39 3.09 -16.27
C GLY A 58 2.37 1.69 -15.64
N GLN A 59 1.84 1.53 -14.42
CA GLN A 59 1.86 0.28 -13.68
C GLN A 59 0.46 -0.28 -13.40
N ARG A 60 0.05 -1.26 -14.22
CA ARG A 60 -1.28 -1.87 -14.16
C ARG A 60 -1.62 -2.52 -12.82
N SER A 61 -0.62 -2.98 -12.06
CA SER A 61 -0.84 -3.68 -10.79
C SER A 61 -1.51 -2.81 -9.71
N ILE A 62 -1.40 -1.48 -9.81
CA ILE A 62 -1.99 -0.51 -8.88
C ILE A 62 -3.54 -0.54 -8.97
N ARG A 63 -4.10 -0.93 -10.11
CA ARG A 63 -5.56 -1.01 -10.31
C ARG A 63 -6.25 -2.08 -9.45
N PHE A 64 -5.51 -3.06 -8.94
CA PHE A 64 -6.11 -4.29 -8.41
C PHE A 64 -6.20 -4.39 -6.88
N LEU A 65 -5.95 -3.30 -6.16
CA LEU A 65 -6.19 -3.21 -4.71
C LEU A 65 -7.63 -2.75 -4.45
N HIS A 66 -8.60 -3.63 -4.71
CA HIS A 66 -10.01 -3.32 -4.48
C HIS A 66 -10.32 -3.32 -2.97
N ILE A 67 -10.92 -2.24 -2.46
CA ILE A 67 -11.57 -2.14 -1.15
C ILE A 67 -13.00 -1.67 -1.43
N SER A 68 -13.96 -2.58 -1.54
CA SER A 68 -15.39 -2.27 -1.37
C SER A 68 -15.66 -1.78 0.07
N GLY A 69 -16.83 -1.17 0.30
CA GLY A 69 -17.27 -0.57 1.57
C GLY A 69 -16.92 -1.34 2.84
#